data_AF-A0A1J5WP32-F1
#
_entry.id   AF-A0A1J5WP32-F1
#
_cell.length_a   1.000
_cell.length_b   1.000
_cell.length_c   1.000
_cell.angle_alpha   90.00
_cell.angle_beta   90.00
_cell.angle_gamma   90.00
#
_symmetry.space_group_name_H-M   'P 1'
#
loop_
_entity.id
_entity.type
_entity.pdbx_description
1 polymer ?
#
loop_
_entity_poly.entity_id
_entity_poly.type
_entity_poly.pdbx_seq_one_letter_code
_entity_poly.pdbx_strand_id
1 'polypeptide(L)'
;AGVLSEAMILAASDLEQIEIPQVPATAIPGDRVTVDGFESVPLARLNPKKKIFEKAKAEMKTVNGEVLYKGRMFQIEGKGCLRVEKVLDGVLG
;
A
#
# COMPACT_ATOMS: atom_id res chain seq x y z
N ALA A 1 7.20 -24.44 12.75
CA ALA A 1 7.71 -23.61 11.65
C ALA A 1 8.58 -22.50 12.23
N GLY A 2 9.73 -22.20 11.63
CA GLY A 2 10.75 -21.26 12.15
C GLY A 2 11.39 -20.42 11.05
N VAL A 3 10.59 -19.89 10.12
CA VAL A 3 11.04 -19.06 9.00
C VAL A 3 10.79 -17.59 9.35
N LEU A 4 11.83 -16.75 9.19
CA LEU A 4 11.75 -15.31 9.40
C LEU A 4 11.18 -14.63 8.15
N SER A 5 10.13 -13.83 8.30
CA SER A 5 9.62 -12.94 7.25
C SER A 5 10.25 -11.56 7.39
N GLU A 6 10.97 -11.12 6.37
CA GLU A 6 11.66 -9.81 6.38
C GLU A 6 10.80 -8.67 5.83
N ALA A 7 9.68 -8.99 5.17
CA ALA A 7 8.73 -8.03 4.62
C ALA A 7 7.30 -8.59 4.58
N MET A 8 6.34 -7.74 4.21
CA MET A 8 4.95 -8.10 3.93
C MET A 8 4.53 -7.50 2.58
N ILE A 9 3.70 -8.23 1.84
CA ILE A 9 3.10 -7.75 0.59
C ILE A 9 1.83 -7.01 0.97
N LEU A 10 1.65 -5.80 0.43
CA LEU A 10 0.40 -5.06 0.56
C LEU A 10 -0.63 -5.66 -0.39
N ALA A 11 -1.81 -6.00 0.14
CA ALA A 11 -2.91 -6.51 -0.67
C ALA A 11 -4.19 -5.73 -0.41
N ALA A 12 -5.00 -5.53 -1.45
CA ALA A 12 -6.37 -5.11 -1.32
C ALA A 12 -7.26 -6.33 -1.07
N SER A 13 -8.25 -6.20 -0.19
CA SER A 13 -9.21 -7.27 0.08
C SER A 13 -10.62 -6.70 0.25
N ASP A 14 -11.60 -7.43 -0.27
CA ASP A 14 -13.02 -7.22 -0.03
C ASP A 14 -13.62 -8.48 0.65
N LEU A 15 -14.95 -8.66 0.55
CA LEU A 15 -15.66 -9.82 1.11
C LEU A 15 -15.44 -11.12 0.31
N GLU A 16 -15.03 -11.01 -0.95
CA GLU A 16 -14.98 -12.14 -1.89
C GLU A 16 -13.56 -12.57 -2.23
N GLN A 17 -12.61 -11.62 -2.30
CA GLN A 17 -11.27 -11.89 -2.79
C GLN A 17 -10.18 -10.99 -2.20
N ILE A 18 -8.94 -11.40 -2.46
CA ILE A 18 -7.73 -10.66 -2.15
C ILE A 18 -6.97 -10.46 -3.46
N GLU A 19 -6.51 -9.24 -3.70
CA GLU A 19 -5.80 -8.81 -4.89
C GLU A 19 -4.55 -8.02 -4.52
N ILE A 20 -3.46 -8.23 -5.25
CA ILE A 20 -2.24 -7.44 -5.08
C ILE A 20 -2.32 -6.24 -6.03
N PRO A 21 -2.15 -4.99 -5.53
CA PRO A 21 -2.11 -3.83 -6.40
C PRO A 21 -1.02 -3.93 -7.46
N GLN A 22 -1.40 -3.64 -8.69
CA GLN A 22 -0.48 -3.52 -9.80
C GLN A 22 0.30 -2.21 -9.69
N VAL A 23 1.62 -2.31 -9.87
CA VAL A 23 2.51 -1.16 -10.03
C VAL A 23 2.56 -0.74 -11.51
N PRO A 24 2.88 0.52 -11.81
CA PRO A 24 3.13 0.95 -13.19
C PRO A 24 4.17 0.07 -13.90
N ALA A 25 4.01 -0.15 -15.20
CA ALA A 25 4.91 -1.01 -15.98
C ALA A 25 6.38 -0.54 -16.01
N THR A 26 6.63 0.74 -15.73
CA THR A 26 7.98 1.33 -15.63
C THR A 26 8.61 1.14 -14.24
N ALA A 27 7.90 0.52 -13.30
CA ALA A 27 8.38 0.27 -11.96
C ALA A 27 9.52 -0.76 -11.96
N ILE A 28 10.54 -0.51 -11.15
CA ILE A 28 11.67 -1.41 -10.93
C ILE A 28 11.76 -1.79 -9.46
N PRO A 29 12.36 -2.96 -9.13
CA PRO A 29 12.63 -3.32 -7.75
C PRO A 29 13.42 -2.22 -7.02
N GLY A 30 12.92 -1.80 -5.85
CA GLY A 30 13.50 -0.71 -5.07
C GLY A 30 12.87 0.67 -5.29
N ASP A 31 11.94 0.81 -6.25
CA ASP A 31 11.15 2.03 -6.39
C ASP A 31 10.38 2.34 -5.10
N ARG A 32 10.33 3.63 -4.76
CA ARG A 32 9.61 4.11 -3.60
C ARG A 32 8.18 4.43 -3.98
N VAL A 33 7.25 3.77 -3.30
CA VAL A 33 5.85 4.17 -3.31
C VAL A 33 5.67 5.30 -2.32
N THR A 34 5.06 6.39 -2.79
CA THR A 34 4.81 7.62 -2.06
C THR A 34 3.34 7.99 -2.17
N VAL A 35 2.88 8.86 -1.28
CA VAL A 35 1.54 9.45 -1.36
C VAL A 35 1.75 10.95 -1.37
N ASP A 36 1.19 11.63 -2.36
CA ASP A 36 1.34 13.08 -2.50
C ASP A 36 0.94 13.81 -1.20
N GLY A 37 1.69 14.82 -0.78
CA GLY A 37 1.45 15.53 0.48
C GLY A 37 1.82 14.79 1.76
N PHE A 38 2.39 13.58 1.68
CA PHE A 38 2.96 12.85 2.81
C PHE A 38 4.47 12.66 2.64
N GLU A 39 5.22 13.76 2.77
CA GLU A 39 6.68 13.73 2.77
C GLU A 39 7.19 13.37 4.16
N SER A 40 7.42 12.08 4.41
CA SER A 40 8.05 11.64 5.65
C SER A 40 9.14 10.62 5.39
N VAL A 41 10.20 10.68 6.20
CA VAL A 41 11.29 9.71 6.15
C VAL A 41 10.79 8.40 6.78
N PRO A 42 10.81 7.26 6.05
CA PRO A 42 10.45 5.97 6.62
C PRO A 42 11.33 5.66 7.84
N LEU A 43 10.71 5.21 8.93
CA LEU A 43 11.45 4.77 10.11
C LEU A 43 12.21 3.47 9.79
N ALA A 44 13.45 3.35 10.25
CA ALA A 44 14.28 2.15 10.02
C ALA A 44 13.62 0.87 10.55
N ARG A 45 12.84 0.96 11.63
CA ARG A 45 12.00 -0.13 12.13
C ARG A 45 10.74 0.45 12.77
N LEU A 46 9.58 -0.05 12.37
CA LEU A 46 8.32 0.31 13.01
C LEU A 46 8.29 -0.25 14.44
N ASN A 47 7.96 0.60 15.42
CA ASN A 47 7.79 0.16 16.80
C ASN A 47 6.39 -0.48 16.96
N PRO A 48 6.29 -1.78 17.27
CA PRO A 48 5.00 -2.47 17.40
C PRO A 48 4.09 -1.82 18.45
N LYS A 49 4.66 -1.27 19.53
CA LYS A 49 3.91 -0.60 20.61
C LYS A 49 3.19 0.66 20.12
N LYS A 50 3.71 1.34 19.09
CA LYS A 50 3.12 2.59 18.57
C LYS A 50 1.97 2.35 17.61
N LYS A 51 1.77 1.10 17.14
CA LYS A 51 0.72 0.70 16.19
C LYS A 51 0.63 1.65 14.97
N ILE A 52 1.78 2.11 14.47
CA ILE A 52 1.84 3.10 13.38
C ILE A 52 1.22 2.53 12.11
N PHE A 53 1.59 1.29 11.77
CA PHE A 53 1.04 0.61 10.60
C PHE A 53 -0.47 0.40 10.73
N GLU A 54 -0.97 -0.11 11.85
CA GLU A 54 -2.42 -0.28 12.08
C GLU A 54 -3.21 1.03 11.91
N LYS A 55 -2.67 2.14 12.42
CA LYS A 55 -3.27 3.47 12.25
C LYS A 55 -3.23 3.94 10.81
N ALA A 56 -2.16 3.63 10.08
CA ALA A 56 -2.06 3.97 8.67
C ALA A 56 -3.01 3.10 7.83
N LYS A 57 -3.05 1.80 8.08
CA LYS A 57 -3.91 0.80 7.43
C LYS A 57 -5.38 1.17 7.51
N ALA A 58 -5.86 1.66 8.66
CA ALA A 58 -7.24 2.11 8.82
C ALA A 58 -7.66 3.23 7.84
N GLU A 59 -6.69 3.98 7.31
CA GLU A 59 -6.90 5.07 6.35
C GLU A 59 -6.53 4.67 4.91
N MET A 60 -6.13 3.41 4.69
CA MET A 60 -5.81 2.87 3.37
C MET A 60 -7.03 2.12 2.82
N LYS A 61 -7.45 2.49 1.61
CA LYS A 61 -8.56 1.84 0.92
C LYS A 61 -8.36 1.85 -0.59
N THR A 62 -9.09 1.01 -1.28
CA THR A 62 -9.27 1.13 -2.72
C THR A 62 -10.60 1.84 -2.99
N VAL A 63 -10.63 2.71 -4.01
CA VAL A 63 -11.86 3.36 -4.48
C VAL A 63 -11.81 3.40 -6.00
N ASN A 64 -12.82 2.86 -6.68
CA ASN A 64 -12.86 2.75 -8.14
C ASN A 64 -11.57 2.16 -8.75
N GLY A 65 -10.92 1.21 -8.06
CA GLY A 65 -9.67 0.59 -8.52
C GLY A 65 -8.41 1.41 -8.23
N GLU A 66 -8.52 2.58 -7.61
CA GLU A 66 -7.39 3.40 -7.18
C GLU A 66 -6.98 3.06 -5.75
N VAL A 67 -5.68 2.89 -5.51
CA VAL A 67 -5.14 2.66 -4.17
C VAL A 67 -4.93 4.01 -3.48
N LEU A 68 -5.64 4.25 -2.37
CA LEU A 68 -5.67 5.54 -1.68
C LEU A 68 -5.22 5.43 -0.22
N TYR A 69 -4.47 6.44 0.23
CA TYR A 69 -4.23 6.73 1.64
C TYR A 69 -4.77 8.12 1.96
N LYS A 70 -5.71 8.21 2.91
CA LYS A 70 -6.36 9.48 3.28
C LYS A 70 -6.91 10.27 2.06
N GLY A 71 -7.45 9.54 1.08
CA GLY A 71 -8.02 10.10 -0.14
C GLY A 71 -7.00 10.53 -1.21
N ARG A 72 -5.71 10.20 -1.04
CA ARG A 72 -4.66 10.49 -2.03
C ARG A 72 -4.05 9.21 -2.58
N MET A 73 -3.70 9.21 -3.86
CA MET A 73 -3.20 8.02 -4.54
C MET A 73 -1.81 7.60 -4.08
N PHE A 74 -1.61 6.30 -3.96
CA PHE A 74 -0.27 5.72 -3.93
C PHE A 74 0.33 5.80 -5.32
N GLN A 75 1.55 6.34 -5.40
CA GLN A 75 2.25 6.55 -6.65
C GLN A 75 3.74 6.28 -6.51
N ILE A 76 4.35 5.90 -7.63
CA ILE A 76 5.80 5.95 -7.80
C ILE A 76 6.09 7.23 -8.56
N GLU A 77 6.92 8.09 -7.94
CA GLU A 77 7.24 9.41 -8.47
C GLU A 77 7.77 9.31 -9.91
N GLY A 78 7.13 10.04 -10.82
CA GLY A 78 7.49 10.04 -12.25
C GLY A 78 7.09 8.79 -13.05
N LYS A 79 6.45 7.78 -12.43
CA LYS A 79 6.10 6.51 -13.09
C LYS A 79 4.60 6.21 -13.11
N GLY A 80 3.86 6.69 -12.11
CA GLY A 80 2.39 6.59 -12.07
C GLY A 80 1.85 5.96 -10.79
N CYS A 81 0.55 5.68 -10.78
CA CYS A 81 -0.17 5.26 -9.58
C CYS A 81 -0.38 3.75 -9.50
N LEU A 82 -0.53 3.24 -8.28
CA LEU A 82 -0.91 1.86 -8.01
C LEU A 82 -2.41 1.69 -8.22
N ARG A 83 -2.80 0.55 -8.81
CA ARG A 83 -4.19 0.22 -9.14
C ARG A 83 -4.54 -1.24 -8.87
N VAL A 84 -5.81 -1.51 -8.69
CA VAL A 84 -6.39 -2.85 -8.60
C VAL A 84 -7.48 -2.98 -9.67
N GLU A 85 -7.68 -4.19 -10.18
CA GLU A 85 -8.63 -4.47 -11.25
C GLU A 85 -9.98 -4.94 -10.73
N LYS A 86 -10.00 -5.66 -9.60
CA LYS A 86 -11.20 -6.36 -9.10
C LYS A 86 -11.68 -5.82 -7.76
N VAL A 87 -10.78 -5.54 -6.83
CA VAL A 87 -11.12 -5.01 -5.50
C VAL A 87 -11.32 -3.50 -5.56
N LEU A 88 -12.37 -3.04 -6.24
CA LEU A 88 -12.56 -1.61 -6.53
C LEU A 88 -12.78 -0.77 -5.27
N ASP A 89 -13.57 -1.28 -4.32
CA ASP A 89 -13.94 -0.59 -3.06
C ASP A 89 -13.68 -1.50 -1.85
N GLY A 90 -12.40 -1.66 -1.49
CA GLY A 90 -11.94 -2.54 -0.44
C GLY A 90 -10.97 -1.87 0.53
N VAL A 91 -10.40 -2.69 1.42
CA VAL A 91 -9.39 -2.26 2.39
C VAL A 91 -8.03 -2.81 1.99
N LEU A 92 -6.96 -2.08 2.33
CA LEU A 92 -5.60 -2.54 2.11
C LEU A 92 -5.04 -3.14 3.40
N GLY A 93 -4.22 -4.18 3.29
CA GLY A 93 -3.75 -4.89 4.47
C GLY A 93 -2.59 -5.82 4.34
#